data_AF-A0A5Q4GLU2-F1
#
_entry.id   AF-A0A5Q4GLU2-F1
#
_cell.length_a   1.000
_cell.length_b   1.000
_cell.length_c   1.000
_cell.angle_alpha   90.00
_cell.angle_beta   90.00
_cell.angle_gamma   90.00
#
_symmetry.space_group_name_H-M   'P 1'
#
loop_
_entity.id
_entity.type
_entity.pdbx_description
1 polymer ?
#
loop_
_entity_poly.entity_id
_entity_poly.type
_entity_poly.pdbx_seq_one_letter_code
_entity_poly.pdbx_strand_id
1 'polypeptide(L)'
;MNAGARFEHSAHWQFTRAAFLGLWRMPAYSLPTLLFPVGFYVFFGLLMNPAFAQWMLATFATFGVVGTALFAFGVGVAMERSQGWWLLLRAAPTPFSAVLAGKLAAVMGFALMIVLIMAWLAAVFGGVRLESGQWLALVAVLIAGTLPFSLLGLALGLWLSPNAAPAIINVLYLPLALLSGLWIPVSQLPAMVQGLAVWLPPYHLAGLALHVSGTHAGPWLQHLLALAAFTVLSAGLAALAWRRFKGA
;
A
#
# COMPACT_ATOMS: atom_id res chain seq x y z
N MET A 1 -30.06 7.48 24.32
CA MET A 1 -28.85 6.80 23.80
C MET A 1 -28.95 6.63 22.29
N ASN A 2 -28.18 7.46 21.57
CA ASN A 2 -27.79 7.50 20.15
C ASN A 2 -28.39 6.51 19.13
N ALA A 3 -29.48 6.89 18.46
CA ALA A 3 -29.83 6.34 17.16
C ALA A 3 -28.84 6.79 16.07
N GLY A 4 -28.41 8.05 16.08
CA GLY A 4 -27.46 8.61 15.10
C GLY A 4 -26.11 7.88 15.06
N ALA A 5 -25.50 7.59 16.22
CA ALA A 5 -24.22 6.86 16.25
C ALA A 5 -24.35 5.40 15.76
N ARG A 6 -25.51 4.75 15.94
CA ARG A 6 -25.77 3.42 15.40
C ARG A 6 -25.88 3.42 13.87
N PHE A 7 -26.52 4.45 13.31
CA PHE A 7 -26.61 4.63 11.85
C PHE A 7 -25.24 4.90 11.23
N GLU A 8 -24.44 5.79 11.83
CA GLU A 8 -23.08 6.09 11.36
C GLU A 8 -22.19 4.85 11.39
N HIS A 9 -22.17 4.12 12.51
CA HIS A 9 -21.38 2.89 12.65
C HIS A 9 -21.83 1.80 11.66
N SER A 10 -23.13 1.71 11.37
CA SER A 10 -23.67 0.79 10.35
C SER A 10 -23.22 1.17 8.94
N ALA A 11 -23.12 2.47 8.65
CA ALA A 11 -22.72 2.98 7.34
C ALA A 11 -21.24 2.73 7.08
N HIS A 12 -20.36 2.95 8.07
CA HIS A 12 -18.94 2.65 7.98
C HIS A 12 -18.69 1.16 7.69
N TRP A 13 -19.36 0.26 8.41
CA TRP A 13 -19.22 -1.18 8.20
C TRP A 13 -19.73 -1.62 6.82
N GLN A 14 -20.91 -1.15 6.41
CA GLN A 14 -21.49 -1.49 5.12
C GLN A 14 -20.62 -1.05 3.95
N PHE A 15 -20.04 0.15 4.02
CA PHE A 15 -19.13 0.65 3.00
C PHE A 15 -17.79 -0.08 2.99
N THR A 16 -17.20 -0.38 4.14
CA THR A 16 -15.99 -1.21 4.19
C THR A 16 -16.22 -2.56 3.54
N ARG A 17 -17.32 -3.24 3.90
CA ARG A 17 -17.70 -4.53 3.32
C ARG A 17 -17.94 -4.42 1.82
N ALA A 18 -18.68 -3.40 1.37
CA ALA A 18 -18.96 -3.19 -0.03
C ALA A 18 -17.68 -2.89 -0.84
N ALA A 19 -16.80 -2.03 -0.33
CA ALA A 19 -15.53 -1.70 -0.96
C ALA A 19 -14.61 -2.93 -1.06
N PHE A 20 -14.49 -3.70 0.03
CA PHE A 20 -13.71 -4.94 0.04
C PHE A 20 -14.27 -5.97 -0.95
N LEU A 21 -15.58 -6.23 -0.91
CA LEU A 21 -16.22 -7.15 -1.85
C LEU A 21 -16.14 -6.66 -3.30
N GLY A 22 -16.18 -5.35 -3.52
CA GLY A 22 -15.99 -4.74 -4.84
C GLY A 22 -14.61 -5.08 -5.40
N LEU A 23 -13.54 -4.82 -4.64
CA LEU A 23 -12.17 -5.16 -5.03
C LEU A 23 -11.99 -6.68 -5.19
N TRP A 24 -12.55 -7.48 -4.29
CA TRP A 24 -12.47 -8.93 -4.33
C TRP A 24 -13.12 -9.54 -5.58
N ARG A 25 -14.28 -9.01 -5.98
CA ARG A 25 -15.04 -9.46 -7.15
C ARG A 25 -14.49 -8.96 -8.48
N MET A 26 -13.47 -8.11 -8.47
CA MET A 26 -12.77 -7.66 -9.67
C MET A 26 -11.49 -8.50 -9.85
N PRO A 27 -11.56 -9.67 -10.52
CA PRO A 27 -10.40 -10.56 -10.64
C PRO A 27 -9.21 -9.90 -11.33
N ALA A 28 -9.47 -8.97 -12.26
CA ALA A 28 -8.46 -8.17 -12.92
C ALA A 28 -7.64 -7.28 -11.95
N TYR A 29 -8.19 -6.97 -10.77
CA TYR A 29 -7.50 -6.26 -9.70
C TYR A 29 -6.97 -7.22 -8.63
N SER A 30 -7.83 -8.08 -8.07
CA SER A 30 -7.47 -8.92 -6.91
C SER A 30 -6.40 -9.96 -7.23
N LEU A 31 -6.44 -10.58 -8.41
CA LEU A 31 -5.45 -11.59 -8.78
C LEU A 31 -4.06 -10.99 -8.96
N PRO A 32 -3.82 -9.96 -9.81
CA PRO A 32 -2.47 -9.41 -9.96
C PRO A 32 -1.91 -8.81 -8.67
N THR A 33 -2.77 -8.15 -7.89
CA THR A 33 -2.39 -7.50 -6.62
C THR A 33 -1.88 -8.51 -5.59
N LEU A 34 -2.49 -9.70 -5.51
CA LEU A 34 -2.05 -10.76 -4.61
C LEU A 34 -0.92 -11.60 -5.23
N LEU A 35 -1.07 -11.99 -6.50
CA LEU A 35 -0.17 -12.95 -7.16
C LEU A 35 1.20 -12.36 -7.46
N PHE A 36 1.32 -11.09 -7.84
CA PHE A 36 2.64 -10.57 -8.21
C PHE A 36 3.61 -10.45 -7.03
N PRO A 37 3.26 -9.82 -5.89
CA PRO A 37 4.19 -9.75 -4.76
C PRO A 37 4.49 -11.13 -4.17
N VAL A 38 3.46 -11.97 -4.03
CA VAL A 38 3.61 -13.34 -3.52
C VAL A 38 4.44 -14.19 -4.48
N GLY A 39 4.16 -14.11 -5.78
CA GLY A 39 4.88 -14.83 -6.83
C GLY A 39 6.34 -14.41 -6.92
N PHE A 40 6.65 -13.11 -6.81
CA PHE A 40 8.02 -12.64 -6.73
C PHE A 40 8.73 -13.13 -5.47
N TYR A 41 8.05 -13.15 -4.33
CA TYR A 41 8.63 -13.71 -3.11
C TYR A 41 8.91 -15.20 -3.22
N VAL A 42 7.97 -15.98 -3.77
CA VAL A 42 8.17 -17.41 -4.02
C VAL A 42 9.35 -17.61 -4.97
N PHE A 43 9.34 -16.93 -6.11
CA PHE A 43 10.38 -17.12 -7.12
C PHE A 43 11.75 -16.68 -6.63
N PHE A 44 11.89 -15.44 -6.18
CA PHE A 44 13.19 -14.89 -5.81
C PHE A 44 13.62 -15.27 -4.39
N GLY A 45 12.71 -15.23 -3.42
CA GLY A 45 12.98 -15.49 -2.01
C GLY A 45 13.04 -16.97 -1.65
N LEU A 46 12.17 -17.80 -2.22
CA LEU A 46 12.12 -19.23 -1.86
C LEU A 46 12.86 -20.14 -2.85
N LEU A 47 12.77 -19.87 -4.16
CA LEU A 47 13.36 -20.76 -5.18
C LEU A 47 14.79 -20.37 -5.55
N MET A 48 15.07 -19.07 -5.73
CA MET A 48 16.38 -18.62 -6.20
C MET A 48 17.37 -18.39 -5.07
N ASN A 49 16.96 -17.73 -3.97
CA ASN A 49 17.89 -17.37 -2.90
C ASN A 49 17.30 -17.49 -1.49
N PRO A 50 17.09 -18.73 -0.98
CA PRO A 50 16.53 -18.98 0.36
C PRO A 50 17.28 -18.28 1.49
N ALA A 51 18.60 -18.07 1.36
CA ALA A 51 19.40 -17.38 2.36
C ALA A 51 18.98 -15.90 2.56
N PHE A 52 18.36 -15.30 1.56
CA PHE A 52 17.85 -13.93 1.60
C PHE A 52 16.34 -13.87 1.86
N ALA A 53 15.67 -15.00 2.12
CA ALA A 53 14.22 -15.07 2.27
C ALA A 53 13.64 -14.10 3.32
N GLN A 54 14.36 -13.82 4.41
CA GLN A 54 13.92 -12.86 5.43
C GLN A 54 14.02 -11.40 4.94
N TRP A 55 15.11 -11.03 4.28
CA TRP A 55 15.27 -9.71 3.67
C TRP A 55 14.22 -9.48 2.58
N MET A 56 14.04 -10.50 1.72
CA MET A 56 13.08 -10.49 0.61
C MET A 56 11.63 -10.47 1.10
N LEU A 57 11.33 -11.11 2.23
CA LEU A 57 10.02 -10.99 2.86
C LEU A 57 9.72 -9.52 3.18
N ALA A 58 10.63 -8.82 3.87
CA ALA A 58 10.43 -7.43 4.25
C ALA A 58 10.29 -6.51 3.02
N THR A 59 11.13 -6.69 2.00
CA THR A 59 11.14 -5.80 0.82
C THR A 59 10.04 -6.11 -0.19
N PHE A 60 9.73 -7.38 -0.48
CA PHE A 60 8.62 -7.72 -1.38
C PHE A 60 7.25 -7.54 -0.73
N ALA A 61 7.14 -7.68 0.60
CA ALA A 61 5.90 -7.31 1.28
C ALA A 61 5.70 -5.78 1.22
N THR A 62 6.77 -5.00 1.40
CA THR A 62 6.74 -3.53 1.16
C THR A 62 6.29 -3.23 -0.26
N PHE A 63 6.88 -3.89 -1.27
CA PHE A 63 6.47 -3.78 -2.66
C PHE A 63 4.96 -4.04 -2.82
N GLY A 64 4.47 -5.18 -2.36
CA GLY A 64 3.05 -5.54 -2.48
C GLY A 64 2.10 -4.57 -1.81
N VAL A 65 2.43 -4.08 -0.62
CA VAL A 65 1.61 -3.09 0.10
C VAL A 65 1.58 -1.75 -0.62
N VAL A 66 2.73 -1.25 -1.10
CA VAL A 66 2.81 0.00 -1.87
C VAL A 66 2.02 -0.12 -3.17
N GLY A 67 2.18 -1.23 -3.89
CA GLY A 67 1.44 -1.50 -5.13
C GLY A 67 -0.06 -1.52 -4.88
N THR A 68 -0.52 -2.30 -3.90
CA THR A 68 -1.94 -2.39 -3.52
C THR A 68 -2.51 -1.00 -3.23
N ALA A 69 -1.80 -0.18 -2.45
CA ALA A 69 -2.25 1.16 -2.09
C ALA A 69 -2.38 2.08 -3.32
N LEU A 70 -1.36 2.12 -4.17
CA LEU A 70 -1.33 2.98 -5.35
C LEU A 70 -2.34 2.55 -6.41
N PHE A 71 -2.48 1.25 -6.69
CA PHE A 71 -3.40 0.77 -7.71
C PHE A 71 -4.86 0.81 -7.25
N ALA A 72 -5.16 0.39 -6.01
CA ALA A 72 -6.53 0.43 -5.50
C ALA A 72 -7.11 1.84 -5.49
N PHE A 73 -6.35 2.79 -4.95
CA PHE A 73 -6.80 4.17 -4.89
C PHE A 73 -6.59 4.89 -6.21
N GLY A 74 -5.40 4.83 -6.80
CA GLY A 74 -5.08 5.59 -8.00
C GLY A 74 -5.89 5.15 -9.22
N VAL A 75 -5.86 3.87 -9.57
CA VAL A 75 -6.64 3.37 -10.70
C VAL A 75 -8.12 3.25 -10.33
N GLY A 76 -8.42 2.69 -9.16
CA GLY A 76 -9.81 2.47 -8.73
C GLY A 76 -10.62 3.76 -8.65
N VAL A 77 -10.09 4.81 -8.00
CA VAL A 77 -10.79 6.10 -7.91
C VAL A 77 -10.95 6.75 -9.28
N ALA A 78 -9.91 6.70 -10.14
CA ALA A 78 -10.01 7.26 -11.49
C ALA A 78 -11.12 6.56 -12.30
N MET A 79 -11.20 5.23 -12.21
CA MET A 79 -12.23 4.45 -12.89
C MET A 79 -13.64 4.75 -12.38
N GLU A 80 -13.84 4.74 -11.07
CA GLU A 80 -15.12 5.08 -10.45
C GLU A 80 -15.60 6.48 -10.84
N ARG A 81 -14.65 7.41 -11.05
CA ARG A 81 -14.93 8.77 -11.52
C ARG A 81 -15.57 8.78 -12.90
N SER A 82 -15.08 7.97 -13.82
CA SER A 82 -15.68 7.86 -15.17
C SER A 82 -17.01 7.13 -15.20
N GLN A 83 -17.28 6.26 -14.23
CA GLN A 83 -18.53 5.48 -14.18
C GLN A 83 -19.68 6.24 -13.51
N GLY A 84 -19.49 7.51 -13.13
CA GLY A 84 -20.53 8.29 -12.46
C GLY A 84 -20.80 7.85 -11.01
N TRP A 85 -19.93 7.01 -10.42
CA TRP A 85 -20.09 6.51 -9.04
C TRP A 85 -20.22 7.65 -8.03
N TRP A 86 -19.52 8.77 -8.26
CA TRP A 86 -19.61 9.94 -7.39
C TRP A 86 -20.94 10.67 -7.47
N LEU A 87 -21.68 10.58 -8.57
CA LEU A 87 -23.04 11.11 -8.67
C LEU A 87 -23.98 10.30 -7.77
N LEU A 88 -23.85 8.97 -7.79
CA LEU A 88 -24.60 8.07 -6.91
C LEU A 88 -24.26 8.33 -5.43
N LEU A 89 -22.99 8.53 -5.10
CA LEU A 89 -22.56 8.84 -3.73
C LEU A 89 -23.07 10.20 -3.22
N ARG A 90 -23.25 11.20 -4.10
CA ARG A 90 -23.84 12.49 -3.72
C ARG A 90 -25.33 12.38 -3.40
N ALA A 91 -26.03 11.44 -4.04
CA ALA A 91 -27.45 11.16 -3.78
C ALA A 91 -27.65 10.24 -2.56
N ALA A 92 -26.62 9.52 -2.14
CA ALA A 92 -26.68 8.64 -0.98
C ALA A 92 -26.61 9.44 0.33
N PRO A 93 -27.36 9.05 1.39
CA PRO A 93 -27.32 9.70 2.70
C PRO A 93 -26.05 9.37 3.51
N THR A 94 -24.95 9.05 2.84
CA THR A 94 -23.72 8.56 3.48
C THR A 94 -22.67 9.67 3.55
N PRO A 95 -22.03 9.90 4.71
CA PRO A 95 -20.93 10.85 4.77
C PRO A 95 -19.75 10.37 3.92
N PHE A 96 -19.13 11.30 3.19
CA PHE A 96 -17.98 11.01 2.33
C PHE A 96 -16.80 10.39 3.10
N SER A 97 -16.65 10.73 4.39
CA SER A 97 -15.65 10.13 5.28
C SER A 97 -15.85 8.61 5.43
N ALA A 98 -17.08 8.11 5.44
CA ALA A 98 -17.36 6.68 5.50
C ALA A 98 -16.96 5.95 4.21
N VAL A 99 -17.14 6.59 3.06
CA VAL A 99 -16.70 6.05 1.77
C VAL A 99 -15.17 5.93 1.74
N LEU A 100 -14.48 7.01 2.12
CA LEU A 100 -13.02 7.04 2.09
C LEU A 100 -12.41 6.08 3.12
N ALA A 101 -12.96 6.04 4.34
CA ALA A 101 -12.53 5.10 5.37
C ALA A 101 -12.80 3.65 4.95
N GLY A 102 -13.94 3.36 4.32
CA GLY A 102 -14.25 2.01 3.84
C GLY A 102 -13.32 1.54 2.73
N LYS A 103 -12.97 2.43 1.80
CA LYS A 103 -11.96 2.14 0.77
C LYS A 103 -10.59 1.91 1.38
N LEU A 104 -10.17 2.77 2.32
CA LEU A 104 -8.88 2.62 2.99
C LEU A 104 -8.80 1.31 3.76
N ALA A 105 -9.86 0.95 4.49
CA ALA A 105 -9.95 -0.32 5.20
C ALA A 105 -9.92 -1.52 4.24
N ALA A 106 -10.57 -1.44 3.08
CA ALA A 106 -10.49 -2.49 2.06
C ALA A 106 -9.05 -2.67 1.53
N VAL A 107 -8.36 -1.56 1.24
CA VAL A 107 -6.95 -1.57 0.80
C VAL A 107 -6.03 -2.14 1.87
N MET A 108 -6.19 -1.70 3.12
CA MET A 108 -5.45 -2.25 4.26
C MET A 108 -5.75 -3.74 4.46
N GLY A 109 -6.98 -4.20 4.17
CA GLY A 109 -7.35 -5.62 4.17
C GLY A 109 -6.58 -6.42 3.12
N PHE A 110 -6.49 -5.93 1.88
CA PHE A 110 -5.68 -6.58 0.84
C PHE A 110 -4.18 -6.55 1.17
N ALA A 111 -3.66 -5.43 1.67
CA ALA A 111 -2.29 -5.32 2.16
C ALA A 111 -2.03 -6.36 3.26
N LEU A 112 -2.95 -6.53 4.21
CA LEU A 112 -2.87 -7.55 5.24
C LEU A 112 -2.85 -8.96 4.66
N MET A 113 -3.70 -9.26 3.68
CA MET A 113 -3.68 -10.57 3.02
C MET A 113 -2.32 -10.86 2.38
N ILE A 114 -1.72 -9.88 1.67
CA ILE A 114 -0.38 -10.04 1.06
C ILE A 114 0.65 -10.35 2.14
N VAL A 115 0.71 -9.53 3.19
CA VAL A 115 1.70 -9.68 4.26
C VAL A 115 1.51 -11.02 4.97
N LEU A 116 0.28 -11.44 5.28
CA LEU A 116 0.02 -12.71 5.95
C LEU A 116 0.35 -13.93 5.09
N ILE A 117 0.00 -13.90 3.79
CA ILE A 117 0.36 -14.98 2.86
C ILE A 117 1.87 -15.10 2.75
N MET A 118 2.58 -13.99 2.59
CA MET A 118 4.05 -13.98 2.50
C MET A 118 4.71 -14.40 3.81
N ALA A 119 4.20 -13.93 4.95
CA ALA A 119 4.68 -14.31 6.28
C ALA A 119 4.54 -15.82 6.50
N TRP A 120 3.38 -16.38 6.13
CA TRP A 120 3.14 -17.82 6.20
C TRP A 120 4.11 -18.60 5.30
N LEU A 121 4.28 -18.17 4.05
CA LEU A 121 5.23 -18.78 3.11
C LEU A 121 6.67 -18.72 3.63
N ALA A 122 7.07 -17.58 4.20
CA ALA A 122 8.40 -17.37 4.76
C ALA A 122 8.68 -18.27 5.96
N ALA A 123 7.71 -18.42 6.86
CA ALA A 123 7.83 -19.25 8.05
C ALA A 123 7.86 -20.75 7.72
N VAL A 124 7.03 -21.19 6.76
CA VAL A 124 6.87 -22.61 6.42
C VAL A 124 7.94 -23.09 5.43
N PHE A 125 8.22 -22.30 4.39
CA PHE A 125 9.10 -22.72 3.29
C PHE A 125 10.42 -21.93 3.24
N GLY A 126 10.43 -20.69 3.72
CA GLY A 126 11.60 -19.81 3.67
C GLY A 126 12.60 -19.98 4.82
N GLY A 127 12.29 -20.83 5.81
CA GLY A 127 13.13 -21.00 7.00
C GLY A 127 13.25 -19.74 7.86
N VAL A 128 12.39 -18.74 7.64
CA VAL A 128 12.45 -17.45 8.33
C VAL A 128 11.96 -17.62 9.77
N ARG A 129 12.86 -17.35 10.73
CA ARG A 129 12.57 -17.44 12.16
C ARG A 129 12.60 -16.06 12.79
N LEU A 130 11.41 -15.50 12.95
CA LEU A 130 11.20 -14.26 13.70
C LEU A 130 10.49 -14.57 15.02
N GLU A 131 10.79 -13.80 16.05
CA GLU A 131 10.04 -13.82 17.30
C GLU A 131 8.59 -13.33 17.07
N SER A 132 7.65 -13.76 17.92
CA SER A 132 6.24 -13.35 17.80
C SER A 132 6.06 -11.83 17.80
N GLY A 133 6.89 -11.10 18.57
CA GLY A 133 6.91 -9.64 18.57
C GLY A 133 7.38 -9.03 17.23
N GLN A 134 8.36 -9.65 16.58
CA GLN A 134 8.87 -9.20 15.28
C GLN A 134 7.86 -9.44 14.15
N TRP A 135 7.12 -10.56 14.18
CA TRP A 135 6.02 -10.80 13.25
C TRP A 135 4.93 -9.73 13.37
N LEU A 136 4.49 -9.44 14.60
CA LEU A 136 3.50 -8.40 14.86
C LEU A 136 3.99 -7.02 14.44
N ALA A 137 5.24 -6.69 14.75
CA ALA A 137 5.85 -5.42 14.36
C ALA A 137 5.98 -5.28 12.83
N LEU A 138 6.36 -6.35 12.12
CA LEU A 138 6.45 -6.37 10.66
C LEU A 138 5.08 -6.11 10.03
N VAL A 139 4.04 -6.81 10.50
CA VAL A 139 2.66 -6.58 10.04
C VAL A 139 2.24 -5.14 10.35
N ALA A 140 2.44 -4.65 11.58
CA ALA A 140 2.03 -3.32 11.98
C ALA A 140 2.69 -2.21 11.14
N VAL A 141 4.01 -2.30 10.93
CA VAL A 141 4.78 -1.35 10.12
C VAL A 141 4.28 -1.33 8.68
N LEU A 142 4.09 -2.50 8.07
CA LEU A 142 3.65 -2.59 6.68
C LEU A 142 2.22 -2.06 6.51
N ILE A 143 1.29 -2.43 7.40
CA ILE A 143 -0.08 -1.94 7.34
C ILE A 143 -0.16 -0.43 7.57
N ALA A 144 0.55 0.10 8.56
CA ALA A 144 0.65 1.54 8.77
C ALA A 144 1.29 2.25 7.56
N GLY A 145 2.31 1.63 6.96
CA GLY A 145 2.97 2.07 5.75
C GLY A 145 2.06 2.20 4.54
N THR A 146 0.96 1.44 4.48
CA THR A 146 -0.06 1.54 3.41
C THR A 146 -0.70 2.93 3.33
N LEU A 147 -0.79 3.64 4.45
CA LEU A 147 -1.51 4.92 4.56
C LEU A 147 -0.93 6.03 3.65
N PRO A 148 0.37 6.41 3.73
CA PRO A 148 0.93 7.43 2.86
C PRO A 148 0.75 7.13 1.37
N PHE A 149 0.97 5.88 0.96
CA PHE A 149 0.81 5.48 -0.44
C PHE A 149 -0.66 5.45 -0.88
N SER A 150 -1.58 5.16 0.02
CA SER A 150 -3.02 5.25 -0.26
C SER A 150 -3.45 6.70 -0.49
N LEU A 151 -2.90 7.64 0.28
CA LEU A 151 -3.15 9.08 0.10
C LEU A 151 -2.55 9.59 -1.23
N LEU A 152 -1.33 9.17 -1.57
CA LEU A 152 -0.74 9.47 -2.87
C LEU A 152 -1.58 8.88 -4.01
N GLY A 153 -1.98 7.61 -3.89
CA GLY A 153 -2.88 6.94 -4.83
C GLY A 153 -4.18 7.71 -4.99
N LEU A 154 -4.80 8.18 -3.90
CA LEU A 154 -6.02 8.98 -3.95
C LEU A 154 -5.81 10.28 -4.70
N ALA A 155 -4.71 11.00 -4.44
CA ALA A 155 -4.37 12.23 -5.15
C ALA A 155 -4.25 11.99 -6.66
N LEU A 156 -3.52 10.93 -7.05
CA LEU A 156 -3.36 10.53 -8.44
C LEU A 156 -4.69 10.13 -9.08
N GLY A 157 -5.53 9.36 -8.39
CA GLY A 157 -6.82 8.92 -8.92
C GLY A 157 -7.83 10.06 -9.12
N LEU A 158 -7.70 11.13 -8.34
CA LEU A 158 -8.51 12.35 -8.50
C LEU A 158 -8.00 13.24 -9.64
N TRP A 159 -6.69 13.25 -9.91
CA TRP A 159 -6.08 14.07 -10.98
C TRP A 159 -6.07 13.41 -12.35
N LEU A 160 -5.80 12.12 -12.40
CA LEU A 160 -5.59 11.40 -13.64
C LEU A 160 -6.91 11.03 -14.30
N SER A 161 -6.85 10.84 -15.63
CA SER A 161 -7.94 10.23 -16.37
C SER A 161 -7.93 8.70 -16.15
N PRO A 162 -9.08 8.02 -16.29
CA PRO A 162 -9.16 6.57 -16.10
C PRO A 162 -8.22 5.79 -17.04
N ASN A 163 -8.04 6.28 -18.26
CA ASN A 163 -7.14 5.64 -19.24
C ASN A 163 -5.65 5.89 -18.93
N ALA A 164 -5.31 7.06 -18.36
CA ALA A 164 -3.93 7.41 -18.05
C ALA A 164 -3.47 6.84 -16.70
N ALA A 165 -4.39 6.64 -15.75
CA ALA A 165 -4.06 6.24 -14.39
C ALA A 165 -3.24 4.94 -14.31
N PRO A 166 -3.63 3.82 -14.96
CA PRO A 166 -2.82 2.59 -14.92
C PRO A 166 -1.41 2.79 -15.49
N ALA A 167 -1.27 3.52 -16.60
CA ALA A 167 0.00 3.74 -17.26
C ALA A 167 0.94 4.59 -16.40
N ILE A 168 0.46 5.72 -15.89
CA ILE A 168 1.25 6.64 -15.07
C ILE A 168 1.63 6.00 -13.73
N ILE A 169 0.70 5.29 -13.08
CA ILE A 169 0.99 4.63 -11.81
C ILE A 169 2.03 3.51 -12.01
N ASN A 170 1.97 2.75 -13.11
CA ASN A 170 3.02 1.76 -13.41
C ASN A 170 4.39 2.40 -13.63
N VAL A 171 4.44 3.47 -14.43
CA VAL A 171 5.68 4.22 -14.71
C VAL A 171 6.24 4.88 -13.45
N LEU A 172 5.40 5.24 -12.48
CA LEU A 172 5.84 5.71 -11.17
C LEU A 172 6.33 4.53 -10.31
N TYR A 173 5.52 3.49 -10.19
CA TYR A 173 5.67 2.41 -9.22
C TYR A 173 6.89 1.54 -9.47
N LEU A 174 7.14 1.12 -10.72
CA LEU A 174 8.23 0.20 -11.03
C LEU A 174 9.62 0.83 -10.80
N PRO A 175 9.93 2.04 -11.31
CA PRO A 175 11.19 2.71 -11.00
C PRO A 175 11.32 3.02 -9.51
N LEU A 176 10.25 3.47 -8.87
CA LEU A 176 10.25 3.77 -7.44
C LEU A 176 10.56 2.51 -6.60
N ALA A 177 10.02 1.35 -6.97
CA ALA A 177 10.33 0.07 -6.34
C ALA A 177 11.80 -0.35 -6.54
N LEU A 178 12.31 -0.24 -7.76
CA LEU A 178 13.69 -0.61 -8.09
C LEU A 178 14.72 0.31 -7.42
N LEU A 179 14.52 1.62 -7.56
CA LEU A 179 15.42 2.65 -7.03
C LEU A 179 15.39 2.71 -5.49
N SER A 180 14.30 2.29 -4.86
CA SER A 180 14.23 2.15 -3.39
C SER A 180 14.94 0.91 -2.85
N GLY A 181 15.49 0.07 -3.74
CA GLY A 181 16.19 -1.17 -3.37
C GLY A 181 15.27 -2.26 -2.83
N LEU A 182 14.01 -2.32 -3.29
CA LEU A 182 13.08 -3.37 -2.86
C LEU A 182 13.46 -4.74 -3.47
N TRP A 183 14.04 -4.75 -4.67
CA TRP A 183 14.38 -5.99 -5.37
C TRP A 183 15.85 -6.37 -5.20
N ILE A 184 16.72 -5.36 -5.15
CA ILE A 184 18.16 -5.49 -4.98
C ILE A 184 18.57 -4.60 -3.80
N PRO A 185 19.39 -5.08 -2.85
CA PRO A 185 19.87 -4.26 -1.74
C PRO A 185 20.51 -2.96 -2.24
N VAL A 186 20.15 -1.83 -1.61
CA VAL A 186 20.66 -0.50 -2.01
C VAL A 186 22.19 -0.46 -2.03
N SER A 187 22.87 -1.16 -1.11
CA SER A 187 24.33 -1.25 -1.06
C SER A 187 24.99 -1.86 -2.31
N GLN A 188 24.24 -2.60 -3.13
CA GLN A 188 24.70 -3.23 -4.36
C GLN A 188 24.43 -2.36 -5.61
N LEU A 189 23.68 -1.27 -5.46
CA LEU A 189 23.36 -0.37 -6.57
C LEU A 189 24.48 0.65 -6.80
N PRO A 190 24.60 1.25 -8.00
CA PRO A 190 25.57 2.32 -8.26
C PRO A 190 25.40 3.51 -7.30
N ALA A 191 26.49 4.18 -6.94
CA ALA A 191 26.50 5.26 -5.93
C ALA A 191 25.45 6.36 -6.17
N MET A 192 25.21 6.71 -7.44
CA MET A 192 24.16 7.66 -7.83
C MET A 192 22.76 7.19 -7.38
N VAL A 193 22.45 5.90 -7.58
CA VAL A 193 21.16 5.32 -7.19
C VAL A 193 21.05 5.22 -5.68
N GLN A 194 22.14 4.89 -4.98
CA GLN A 194 22.15 4.89 -3.51
C GLN A 194 21.80 6.27 -2.93
N GLY A 195 22.36 7.33 -3.51
CA GLY A 195 22.05 8.71 -3.10
C GLY A 195 20.59 9.09 -3.36
N LEU A 196 19.98 8.58 -4.44
CA LEU A 196 18.57 8.80 -4.75
C LEU A 196 17.63 8.00 -3.84
N ALA A 197 18.00 6.77 -3.49
CA ALA A 197 17.16 5.87 -2.70
C ALA A 197 16.71 6.48 -1.37
N VAL A 198 17.58 7.25 -0.72
CA VAL A 198 17.33 7.90 0.59
C VAL A 198 16.22 8.96 0.52
N TRP A 199 15.82 9.41 -0.67
CA TRP A 199 14.71 10.35 -0.85
C TRP A 199 13.38 9.66 -1.17
N LEU A 200 13.41 8.34 -1.41
CA LEU A 200 12.24 7.59 -1.87
C LEU A 200 11.43 7.04 -0.69
N PRO A 201 10.12 7.28 -0.62
CA PRO A 201 9.32 6.79 0.50
C PRO A 201 9.33 5.26 0.72
N PRO A 202 9.33 4.39 -0.32
CA PRO A 202 9.40 2.95 -0.10
C PRO A 202 10.73 2.49 0.49
N TYR A 203 11.83 3.23 0.27
CA TYR A 203 13.11 2.94 0.92
C TYR A 203 12.96 3.03 2.43
N HIS A 204 12.24 4.04 2.94
CA HIS A 204 12.00 4.19 4.37
C HIS A 204 11.03 3.13 4.92
N LEU A 205 9.99 2.76 4.16
CA LEU A 205 9.10 1.68 4.59
C LEU A 205 9.82 0.33 4.66
N ALA A 206 10.61 0.01 3.65
CA ALA A 206 11.45 -1.19 3.65
C ALA A 206 12.50 -1.14 4.78
N GLY A 207 13.10 0.03 5.03
CA GLY A 207 14.03 0.23 6.15
C GLY A 207 13.41 -0.09 7.51
N LEU A 208 12.17 0.36 7.76
CA LEU A 208 11.43 0.00 8.98
C LEU A 208 11.10 -1.50 9.03
N ALA A 209 10.65 -2.09 7.92
CA ALA A 209 10.33 -3.52 7.85
C ALA A 209 11.59 -4.39 8.09
N LEU A 210 12.74 -3.98 7.56
CA LEU A 210 14.04 -4.62 7.79
C LEU A 210 14.53 -4.44 9.23
N HIS A 211 14.27 -3.30 9.85
CA HIS A 211 14.59 -3.04 11.25
C HIS A 211 13.78 -3.94 12.19
N VAL A 212 12.46 -3.98 12.05
CA VAL A 212 11.59 -4.78 12.94
C VAL A 212 11.71 -6.29 12.73
N SER A 213 12.13 -6.72 11.54
CA SER A 213 12.47 -8.13 11.29
C SER A 213 13.86 -8.52 11.80
N GLY A 214 14.65 -7.57 12.36
CA GLY A 214 16.01 -7.84 12.83
C GLY A 214 17.04 -8.09 11.72
N THR A 215 16.65 -7.86 10.46
CA THR A 215 17.51 -8.07 9.28
C THR A 215 18.55 -6.95 9.14
N HIS A 216 18.22 -5.74 9.58
CA HIS A 216 19.14 -4.60 9.54
C HIS A 216 18.92 -3.64 10.72
N ALA A 217 19.94 -3.41 11.53
CA ALA A 217 19.92 -2.43 12.61
C ALA A 217 20.17 -1.01 12.07
N GLY A 218 19.21 -0.48 11.30
CA GLY A 218 19.25 0.88 10.77
C GLY A 218 18.61 1.93 11.71
N PRO A 219 18.81 3.23 11.45
CA PRO A 219 18.20 4.32 12.21
C PRO A 219 16.69 4.41 11.95
N TRP A 220 15.91 3.58 12.66
CA TRP A 220 14.45 3.47 12.51
C TRP A 220 13.72 4.81 12.63
N LEU A 221 14.21 5.72 13.50
CA LEU A 221 13.61 7.03 13.69
C LEU A 221 13.66 7.90 12.42
N GLN A 222 14.75 7.83 11.66
CA GLN A 222 14.87 8.59 10.41
C GLN A 222 13.87 8.10 9.36
N HIS A 223 13.71 6.78 9.24
CA HIS A 223 12.72 6.20 8.35
C HIS A 223 11.29 6.55 8.77
N LEU A 224 11.00 6.53 10.06
CA LEU A 224 9.69 6.91 10.60
C LEU A 224 9.38 8.38 10.31
N LEU A 225 10.33 9.29 10.56
CA LEU A 225 10.16 10.72 10.30
C LEU A 225 9.98 11.01 8.81
N ALA A 226 10.75 10.36 7.94
CA ALA A 226 10.61 10.51 6.50
C ALA A 226 9.24 10.04 5.99
N LEU A 227 8.73 8.91 6.49
CA LEU A 227 7.37 8.45 6.18
C LEU A 227 6.29 9.37 6.74
N ALA A 228 6.48 9.92 7.94
CA ALA A 228 5.55 10.89 8.51
C ALA A 228 5.49 12.16 7.64
N ALA A 229 6.65 12.69 7.23
CA ALA A 229 6.73 13.83 6.31
C ALA A 229 6.06 13.50 4.97
N PHE A 230 6.33 12.34 4.40
CA PHE A 230 5.69 11.88 3.16
C PHE A 230 4.17 11.68 3.30
N THR A 231 3.69 11.26 4.47
CA THR A 231 2.27 11.15 4.78
C THR A 231 1.61 12.54 4.77
N VAL A 232 2.24 13.53 5.40
CA VAL A 232 1.76 14.93 5.39
C VAL A 232 1.73 15.48 3.97
N LEU A 233 2.78 15.26 3.18
CA LEU A 233 2.84 15.68 1.77
C LEU A 233 1.72 15.01 0.96
N SER A 234 1.55 13.70 1.07
CA SER A 234 0.54 12.94 0.35
C SER A 234 -0.89 13.33 0.76
N ALA A 235 -1.12 13.61 2.05
CA ALA A 235 -2.37 14.15 2.54
C ALA A 235 -2.67 15.53 1.95
N GLY A 236 -1.66 16.41 1.88
CA GLY A 236 -1.75 17.71 1.25
C GLY A 236 -2.12 17.62 -0.24
N LEU A 237 -1.43 16.75 -0.99
CA LEU A 237 -1.74 16.49 -2.40
C LEU A 237 -3.17 15.94 -2.59
N ALA A 238 -3.58 14.99 -1.76
CA ALA A 238 -4.94 14.45 -1.79
C ALA A 238 -5.99 15.53 -1.48
N ALA A 239 -5.73 16.40 -0.50
CA ALA A 239 -6.62 17.52 -0.18
C ALA A 239 -6.71 18.54 -1.32
N LEU A 240 -5.60 18.88 -1.97
CA LEU A 240 -5.58 19.76 -3.14
C LEU A 240 -6.35 19.16 -4.31
N ALA A 241 -6.12 17.87 -4.60
CA ALA A 241 -6.83 17.14 -5.64
C ALA A 241 -8.35 17.10 -5.36
N TRP A 242 -8.73 16.91 -4.10
CA TRP A 242 -10.11 16.91 -3.66
C TRP A 242 -10.79 18.28 -3.80
N ARG A 243 -10.10 19.37 -3.43
CA ARG A 243 -10.63 20.75 -3.59
C ARG A 243 -10.86 21.08 -5.06
N ARG A 244 -9.92 20.71 -5.94
CA ARG A 244 -10.06 20.87 -7.40
C ARG A 244 -11.25 20.07 -7.93
N PHE A 245 -11.42 18.83 -7.49
CA PHE A 245 -12.52 17.97 -7.91
C PHE A 245 -13.90 18.49 -7.46
N LYS A 246 -13.99 19.13 -6.28
CA LYS A 246 -15.24 19.75 -5.81
C LYS A 246 -15.59 21.05 -6.55
N GLY A 247 -14.59 21.78 -7.03
CA GLY A 247 -14.77 23.06 -7.73
C GLY A 247 -14.99 22.96 -9.24
N ALA A 248 -14.92 21.74 -9.80
CA ALA A 248 -15.20 21.42 -11.20
C ALA A 248 -16.58 20.77 -11.34
#